data_AF-A0A8T6MRQ6-F1
#
_entry.id   AF-A0A8T6MRQ6-F1
#
_cell.length_a   1.000
_cell.length_b   1.000
_cell.length_c   1.000
_cell.angle_alpha   90.00
_cell.angle_beta   90.00
_cell.angle_gamma   90.00
#
_symmetry.space_group_name_H-M   'P 1'
#
loop_
_entity.id
_entity.type
_entity.pdbx_description
1 polymer ?
#
loop_
_entity_poly.entity_id
_entity_poly.type
_entity_poly.pdbx_seq_one_letter_code
_entity_poly.pdbx_strand_id
1 'polypeptide(L)'
;MSAQEYRHIVRIVGKDIPGDKKLSVGLTHIKGVGYNFANAVIGALGLNANSNIGFLTESQVELIEKTLKDPTSVKFPAWLLNRRKDVETGTTNHMITSDVAFMVRNDIEREKLANSWRGFRHIYGLKVRGQRTRTTGRKGASVGVKKGGKVLPAGAAPAAAAPAADAGAAPAAGGAAAKPAAAPAAKPAAAPAAKPAAPAKK
;
A
#
# COMPACT_ATOMS: atom_id res chain seq x y z
N MET A 1 -10.20 -34.42 11.35
CA MET A 1 -10.00 -32.97 11.61
C MET A 1 -8.99 -32.49 10.59
N SER A 2 -9.40 -31.69 9.62
CA SER A 2 -8.50 -31.17 8.58
C SER A 2 -7.48 -30.24 9.21
N ALA A 3 -6.19 -30.54 9.02
CA ALA A 3 -5.13 -29.64 9.39
C ALA A 3 -5.27 -28.35 8.57
N GLN A 4 -5.43 -27.21 9.25
CA GLN A 4 -5.45 -25.90 8.59
C GLN A 4 -4.02 -25.60 8.14
N GLU A 5 -3.75 -25.74 6.84
CA GLU A 5 -2.44 -25.43 6.26
C GLU A 5 -2.17 -23.92 6.34
N TYR A 6 -1.05 -23.55 6.96
CA TYR A 6 -0.67 -22.16 7.11
C TYR A 6 -0.06 -21.61 5.82
N ARG A 7 -0.67 -20.54 5.29
CA ARG A 7 -0.16 -19.83 4.11
C ARG A 7 0.52 -18.53 4.54
N HIS A 8 1.82 -18.41 4.27
CA HIS A 8 2.59 -17.20 4.55
C HIS A 8 2.14 -15.99 3.72
N ILE A 9 1.60 -16.22 2.53
CA ILE A 9 1.09 -15.19 1.64
C ILE A 9 -0.28 -15.63 1.14
N VAL A 10 -1.28 -14.76 1.31
CA VAL A 10 -2.62 -14.96 0.77
C VAL A 10 -2.93 -13.77 -0.14
N ARG A 11 -3.34 -14.06 -1.37
CA ARG A 11 -3.76 -13.04 -2.34
C ARG A 11 -5.26 -12.87 -2.26
N ILE A 12 -5.72 -11.65 -1.99
CA ILE A 12 -7.14 -11.30 -1.89
C ILE A 12 -7.39 -10.05 -2.74
N VAL A 13 -8.32 -10.14 -3.70
CA VAL A 13 -8.67 -9.05 -4.65
C VAL A 13 -7.42 -8.46 -5.30
N GLY A 14 -6.55 -9.32 -5.85
CA GLY A 14 -5.34 -8.92 -6.57
C GLY A 14 -4.23 -8.31 -5.70
N LYS A 15 -4.36 -8.30 -4.37
CA LYS A 15 -3.34 -7.81 -3.44
C LYS A 15 -2.78 -8.95 -2.58
N ASP A 16 -1.45 -9.00 -2.48
CA ASP A 16 -0.74 -9.94 -1.61
C ASP A 16 -0.74 -9.42 -0.16
N ILE A 17 -1.22 -10.27 0.76
CA ILE A 17 -1.31 -9.97 2.19
C ILE A 17 -0.48 -11.02 2.95
N PRO A 18 0.40 -10.59 3.87
CA PRO A 18 1.16 -11.53 4.69
C PRO A 18 0.23 -12.26 5.67
N GLY A 19 0.42 -13.58 5.78
CA GLY A 19 -0.38 -14.49 6.59
C GLY A 19 -0.27 -14.24 8.09
N ASP A 20 0.83 -13.62 8.54
CA ASP A 20 1.11 -13.36 9.97
C ASP A 20 0.17 -12.31 10.57
N LYS A 21 -0.50 -11.51 9.72
CA LYS A 21 -1.42 -10.46 10.17
C LYS A 21 -2.78 -11.05 10.53
N LYS A 22 -3.38 -10.47 11.56
CA LYS A 22 -4.77 -10.71 11.93
C LYS A 22 -5.71 -10.32 10.78
N LEU A 23 -6.81 -11.05 10.65
CA LEU A 23 -7.81 -10.86 9.60
C LEU A 23 -8.32 -9.41 9.50
N SER A 24 -8.68 -8.81 10.64
CA SER A 24 -9.15 -7.42 10.72
C SER A 24 -8.16 -6.40 10.15
N VAL A 25 -6.88 -6.53 10.50
CA VAL A 25 -5.82 -5.61 10.03
C VAL A 25 -5.40 -5.95 8.61
N GLY A 26 -5.30 -7.24 8.28
CA GLY A 26 -4.79 -7.67 6.99
C GLY A 26 -5.70 -7.25 5.83
N LEU A 27 -7.02 -7.27 5.99
CA LEU A 27 -7.96 -6.76 4.97
C LEU A 27 -7.79 -5.26 4.68
N THR A 28 -7.26 -4.47 5.62
CA THR A 28 -7.03 -3.01 5.40
C THR A 28 -5.91 -2.72 4.39
N HIS A 29 -5.10 -3.73 4.02
CA HIS A 29 -4.13 -3.57 2.94
C HIS A 29 -4.78 -3.41 1.56
N ILE A 30 -6.04 -3.83 1.43
CA ILE A 30 -6.82 -3.66 0.21
C ILE A 30 -7.31 -2.21 0.16
N LYS A 31 -6.89 -1.47 -0.86
CA LYS A 31 -7.34 -0.09 -1.05
C LYS A 31 -8.85 -0.06 -1.26
N GLY A 32 -9.55 0.79 -0.49
CA GLY A 32 -11.02 0.84 -0.46
C GLY A 32 -11.62 0.16 0.77
N VAL A 33 -10.88 -0.74 1.42
CA VAL A 33 -11.29 -1.42 2.65
C VAL A 33 -10.59 -0.77 3.85
N GLY A 34 -11.37 -0.14 4.73
CA GLY A 34 -10.88 0.39 6.01
C GLY A 34 -11.11 -0.59 7.16
N TYR A 35 -10.60 -0.28 8.35
CA TYR A 35 -10.77 -1.10 9.56
C TYR A 35 -12.24 -1.40 9.88
N ASN A 36 -13.09 -0.37 9.85
CA ASN A 36 -14.53 -0.54 10.14
C ASN A 36 -15.23 -1.39 9.07
N PHE A 37 -14.88 -1.21 7.80
CA PHE A 37 -15.47 -1.98 6.71
C PHE A 37 -15.02 -3.44 6.76
N ALA A 38 -13.74 -3.70 7.03
CA ALA A 38 -13.21 -5.04 7.25
C ALA A 38 -13.95 -5.76 8.39
N ASN A 39 -14.14 -5.10 9.54
CA ASN A 39 -14.88 -5.68 10.65
C ASN A 39 -16.35 -5.94 10.31
N ALA A 40 -16.99 -5.06 9.53
CA ALA A 40 -18.36 -5.28 9.05
C ALA A 40 -18.47 -6.51 8.13
N VAL A 41 -17.50 -6.69 7.22
CA VAL A 41 -17.42 -7.87 6.34
C VAL A 41 -17.16 -9.15 7.14
N ILE A 42 -16.22 -9.13 8.08
CA ILE A 42 -15.92 -10.26 8.96
C ILE A 42 -17.15 -10.63 9.81
N GLY A 43 -17.84 -9.63 10.36
CA GLY A 43 -19.06 -9.81 11.14
C GLY A 43 -20.22 -10.38 10.31
N ALA A 44 -20.38 -9.94 9.06
CA ALA A 44 -21.40 -10.47 8.16
C ALA A 44 -21.14 -11.93 7.75
N LEU A 45 -19.86 -12.32 7.62
CA LEU A 45 -19.44 -13.68 7.28
C LEU A 45 -19.33 -14.61 8.50
N GLY A 46 -19.47 -14.09 9.73
CA GLY A 46 -19.31 -14.87 10.95
C GLY A 46 -17.88 -15.41 11.16
N LEU A 47 -16.87 -14.77 10.56
CA LEU A 47 -15.48 -15.17 10.70
C LEU A 47 -14.86 -14.59 11.98
N ASN A 48 -13.84 -15.27 12.52
CA ASN A 48 -13.12 -14.77 13.68
C ASN A 48 -12.18 -13.62 13.28
N ALA A 49 -12.36 -12.43 13.86
CA ALA A 49 -11.53 -11.25 13.54
C ALA A 49 -10.08 -11.32 14.04
N ASN A 50 -9.82 -12.17 15.04
CA ASN A 50 -8.53 -12.35 15.70
C ASN A 50 -7.70 -13.48 15.10
N SER A 51 -8.25 -14.28 14.19
CA SER A 51 -7.47 -15.30 13.48
C SER A 51 -6.48 -14.65 12.52
N ASN A 52 -5.38 -15.34 12.27
CA ASN A 52 -4.40 -14.92 11.26
C ASN A 52 -4.92 -15.28 9.86
N ILE A 53 -4.60 -14.44 8.88
CA ILE A 53 -5.01 -14.63 7.48
C ILE A 53 -4.46 -15.94 6.90
N GLY A 54 -3.27 -16.36 7.35
CA GLY A 54 -2.65 -17.58 6.86
C GLY A 54 -3.47 -18.85 7.12
N PHE A 55 -4.43 -18.83 8.04
CA PHE A 55 -5.33 -19.96 8.34
C PHE A 55 -6.69 -19.86 7.63
N LEU A 56 -6.90 -18.91 6.72
CA LEU A 56 -8.13 -18.86 5.94
C LEU A 56 -8.18 -20.03 4.95
N THR A 57 -9.34 -20.68 4.84
CA THR A 57 -9.59 -21.67 3.77
C THR A 57 -9.83 -20.96 2.44
N GLU A 58 -9.58 -21.64 1.32
CA GLU A 58 -9.82 -21.05 -0.01
C GLU A 58 -11.28 -20.63 -0.21
N SER A 59 -12.22 -21.45 0.29
CA SER A 59 -13.65 -21.14 0.29
C SER A 59 -13.98 -19.84 1.04
N GLN A 60 -13.32 -19.59 2.18
CA GLN A 60 -13.49 -18.35 2.94
C GLN A 60 -12.91 -17.15 2.19
N VAL A 61 -11.77 -17.32 1.52
CA VAL A 61 -11.17 -16.28 0.69
C VAL A 61 -12.12 -15.91 -0.45
N GLU A 62 -12.66 -16.88 -1.18
CA GLU A 62 -13.64 -16.62 -2.24
C GLU A 62 -14.89 -15.90 -1.75
N LEU A 63 -15.40 -16.27 -0.57
CA LEU A 63 -16.56 -15.61 0.04
C LEU A 63 -16.24 -14.16 0.41
N ILE A 64 -15.06 -13.90 0.97
CA ILE A 64 -14.59 -12.54 1.23
C ILE A 64 -14.50 -11.75 -0.07
N GLU A 65 -13.93 -12.32 -1.13
CA GLU A 65 -13.82 -11.64 -2.43
C GLU A 65 -15.18 -11.31 -3.05
N LYS A 66 -16.13 -12.25 -3.02
CA LYS A 66 -17.51 -12.04 -3.50
C LYS A 66 -18.20 -10.93 -2.71
N THR A 67 -18.06 -10.95 -1.38
CA THR A 67 -18.65 -9.94 -0.48
C THR A 67 -18.05 -8.56 -0.70
N LEU A 68 -16.74 -8.48 -0.96
CA LEU A 68 -16.05 -7.24 -1.23
C LEU A 68 -16.48 -6.63 -2.58
N LYS A 69 -16.57 -7.44 -3.64
CA LYS A 69 -17.00 -6.98 -4.97
C LYS A 69 -18.45 -6.49 -4.95
N ASP A 70 -19.35 -7.27 -4.35
CA ASP A 70 -20.78 -7.00 -4.36
C ASP A 70 -21.37 -6.88 -2.94
N PRO A 71 -21.08 -5.78 -2.21
CA PRO A 71 -21.57 -5.61 -0.85
C PRO A 71 -23.09 -5.41 -0.77
N THR A 72 -23.73 -5.02 -1.87
CA THR A 72 -25.19 -4.87 -1.94
C THR A 72 -25.90 -6.20 -1.74
N SER A 73 -25.29 -7.31 -2.17
CA SER A 73 -25.86 -8.66 -2.03
C SER A 73 -26.00 -9.10 -0.57
N VAL A 74 -25.01 -8.72 0.26
CA VAL A 74 -24.94 -9.04 1.70
C VAL A 74 -25.78 -8.05 2.52
N LYS A 75 -26.56 -7.18 1.87
CA LYS A 75 -27.44 -6.17 2.50
C LYS A 75 -26.69 -5.17 3.37
N PHE A 76 -25.45 -4.80 2.98
CA PHE A 76 -24.79 -3.67 3.65
C PHE A 76 -25.58 -2.38 3.42
N PRO A 77 -25.72 -1.52 4.45
CA PRO A 77 -26.45 -0.29 4.29
C PRO A 77 -25.70 0.67 3.37
N ALA A 78 -26.43 1.39 2.53
CA ALA A 78 -25.87 2.27 1.50
C ALA A 78 -24.90 3.34 2.05
N TRP A 79 -25.06 3.76 3.32
CA TRP A 79 -24.18 4.74 3.95
C TRP A 79 -22.77 4.23 4.26
N LEU A 80 -22.57 2.91 4.33
CA LEU A 80 -21.29 2.28 4.60
C LEU A 80 -20.40 2.17 3.33
N LEU A 81 -20.99 2.36 2.15
CA LEU A 81 -20.32 2.18 0.87
C LEU A 81 -19.61 3.46 0.43
N ASN A 82 -18.48 3.30 -0.26
CA ASN A 82 -17.58 4.40 -0.62
C ASN A 82 -18.14 5.30 -1.74
N ARG A 83 -18.80 4.72 -2.75
CA ARG A 83 -19.36 5.44 -3.91
C ARG A 83 -20.88 5.38 -3.86
N ARG A 84 -21.49 6.38 -3.23
CA ARG A 84 -22.95 6.50 -3.15
C ARG A 84 -23.46 7.42 -4.23
N LYS A 85 -24.54 7.03 -4.90
CA LYS A 85 -25.21 7.81 -5.96
C LYS A 85 -24.20 8.28 -7.01
N ASP A 86 -23.60 7.31 -7.70
CA ASP A 86 -22.65 7.62 -8.76
C ASP A 86 -23.31 8.50 -9.85
N VAL A 87 -22.52 9.39 -10.46
CA VAL A 87 -23.03 10.43 -11.37
C VAL A 87 -23.52 9.84 -12.69
N GLU A 88 -22.88 8.77 -13.16
CA GLU A 88 -23.21 8.15 -14.45
C GLU A 88 -24.26 7.06 -14.29
N THR A 89 -24.07 6.19 -13.30
CA THR A 89 -24.90 4.99 -13.14
C THR A 89 -26.03 5.15 -12.13
N GLY A 90 -25.99 6.15 -11.25
CA GLY A 90 -26.98 6.36 -10.18
C GLY A 90 -26.96 5.30 -9.08
N THR A 91 -26.22 4.21 -9.25
CA THR A 91 -26.14 3.09 -8.31
C THR A 91 -25.19 3.40 -7.16
N THR A 92 -25.32 2.66 -6.06
CA THR A 92 -24.43 2.74 -4.91
C THR A 92 -23.49 1.55 -4.93
N ASN A 93 -22.20 1.83 -5.14
CA ASN A 93 -21.16 0.82 -5.34
C ASN A 93 -20.05 0.98 -4.28
N HIS A 94 -19.30 -0.09 -4.07
CA HIS A 94 -18.06 -0.05 -3.28
C HIS A 94 -16.88 -0.30 -4.19
N MET A 95 -16.03 0.70 -4.35
CA MET A 95 -14.86 0.61 -5.21
C MET A 95 -13.67 0.06 -4.44
N ILE A 96 -12.91 -0.82 -5.08
CA ILE A 96 -11.75 -1.51 -4.48
C ILE A 96 -10.54 -1.37 -5.40
N THR A 97 -9.33 -1.40 -4.83
CA THR A 97 -8.04 -1.45 -5.52
C THR A 97 -7.83 -0.35 -6.58
N SER A 98 -7.74 -0.72 -7.86
CA SER A 98 -7.50 0.15 -9.01
C SER A 98 -8.65 1.13 -9.23
N ASP A 99 -9.87 0.69 -8.99
CA ASP A 99 -11.07 1.42 -9.39
C ASP A 99 -11.20 2.71 -8.59
N VAL A 100 -10.80 2.69 -7.30
CA VAL A 100 -10.73 3.88 -6.45
C VAL A 100 -9.79 4.93 -7.05
N ALA A 101 -8.62 4.51 -7.55
CA ALA A 101 -7.65 5.45 -8.11
C ALA A 101 -8.11 6.01 -9.45
N PHE A 102 -8.70 5.16 -10.29
CA PHE A 102 -9.21 5.53 -11.60
C PHE A 102 -10.37 6.52 -11.49
N MET A 103 -11.35 6.23 -10.63
CA MET A 103 -12.54 7.07 -10.46
C MET A 103 -12.22 8.42 -9.84
N VAL A 104 -11.31 8.48 -8.86
CA VAL A 104 -10.85 9.76 -8.30
C VAL A 104 -10.13 10.60 -9.37
N ARG A 105 -9.36 9.97 -10.26
CA ARG A 105 -8.73 10.68 -11.38
C ARG A 105 -9.79 11.23 -12.34
N ASN A 106 -10.75 10.42 -12.76
CA ASN A 106 -11.82 10.84 -13.67
C ASN A 106 -12.68 11.95 -13.07
N ASP A 107 -12.98 11.89 -11.76
CA ASP A 107 -13.70 12.96 -11.07
C ASP A 107 -12.92 14.28 -11.09
N ILE A 108 -11.60 14.24 -10.88
CA ILE A 108 -10.73 15.42 -10.96
C ILE A 108 -10.65 15.94 -12.39
N GLU A 109 -10.51 15.07 -13.38
CA GLU A 109 -10.48 15.44 -14.79
C GLU A 109 -11.81 16.08 -15.23
N ARG A 110 -12.94 15.54 -14.78
CA ARG A 110 -14.26 16.16 -14.99
C ARG A 110 -14.32 17.55 -14.36
N GLU A 111 -13.84 17.73 -13.13
CA GLU A 111 -13.80 19.07 -12.49
C GLU A 111 -12.93 20.07 -13.29
N LYS A 112 -11.83 19.60 -13.91
CA LYS A 112 -10.97 20.42 -14.76
C LYS A 112 -11.66 20.80 -16.07
N LEU A 113 -12.28 19.84 -16.76
CA LEU A 113 -13.00 20.07 -18.01
C LEU A 113 -14.19 21.01 -17.82
N ALA A 114 -14.90 20.87 -16.69
CA ALA A 114 -16.03 21.74 -16.33
C ALA A 114 -15.60 23.16 -15.90
N ASN A 115 -14.30 23.49 -15.90
CA ASN A 115 -13.76 24.77 -15.43
C ASN A 115 -14.27 25.19 -14.04
N SER A 116 -14.52 24.22 -13.16
CA SER A 116 -14.92 24.49 -11.79
C SER A 116 -13.76 25.12 -11.00
N TRP A 117 -14.05 25.96 -10.01
CA TRP A 117 -13.03 26.51 -9.10
C TRP A 117 -12.15 25.41 -8.48
N ARG A 118 -12.74 24.27 -8.16
CA ARG A 118 -12.00 23.12 -7.65
C ARG A 118 -11.08 22.50 -8.71
N GLY A 119 -11.55 22.41 -9.95
CA GLY A 119 -10.77 22.00 -11.11
C GLY A 119 -9.56 22.90 -11.34
N PHE A 120 -9.73 24.22 -11.33
CA PHE A 120 -8.63 25.18 -11.40
C PHE A 120 -7.62 24.95 -10.27
N ARG A 121 -8.07 24.78 -9.03
CA ARG A 121 -7.16 24.47 -7.91
C ARG A 121 -6.42 23.15 -8.08
N HIS A 122 -7.07 22.13 -8.64
CA HIS A 122 -6.42 20.87 -9.00
C HIS A 122 -5.37 21.02 -10.10
N ILE A 123 -5.57 21.93 -11.08
CA ILE A 123 -4.57 22.26 -12.12
C ILE A 123 -3.35 22.93 -11.47
N TYR A 124 -3.58 23.92 -10.60
CA TYR A 124 -2.50 24.64 -9.90
C TYR A 124 -1.88 23.83 -8.74
N GLY A 125 -2.40 22.63 -8.43
CA GLY A 125 -1.92 21.80 -7.32
C GLY A 125 -2.07 22.47 -5.95
N LEU A 126 -3.10 23.29 -5.78
CA LEU A 126 -3.46 24.02 -4.56
C LEU A 126 -4.50 23.24 -3.73
N LYS A 127 -4.61 23.60 -2.46
CA LYS A 127 -5.61 23.07 -1.53
C LYS A 127 -7.03 23.44 -1.97
N VAL A 128 -7.94 22.47 -2.07
CA VAL A 128 -9.26 22.64 -2.72
C VAL A 128 -10.39 23.04 -1.77
N ARG A 129 -10.32 22.64 -0.49
CA ARG A 129 -11.41 22.80 0.51
C ARG A 129 -11.48 24.20 1.16
N GLY A 130 -11.04 25.25 0.47
CA GLY A 130 -11.08 26.63 1.01
C GLY A 130 -10.07 26.93 2.14
N GLN A 131 -9.08 26.06 2.33
CA GLN A 131 -8.05 26.22 3.35
C GLN A 131 -7.20 27.49 3.10
N ARG A 132 -6.88 28.24 4.16
CA ARG A 132 -6.03 29.44 4.08
C ARG A 132 -4.58 29.06 3.73
N THR A 133 -4.07 29.57 2.61
CA THR A 133 -2.74 29.23 2.05
C THR A 133 -1.63 30.25 2.36
N ARG A 134 -1.93 31.34 3.08
CA ARG A 134 -0.93 32.37 3.45
C ARG A 134 0.19 31.79 4.33
N THR A 135 -0.17 31.00 5.34
CA THR A 135 0.77 30.42 6.32
C THR A 135 0.99 28.92 6.10
N THR A 136 -0.05 28.18 5.67
CA THR A 136 -0.03 26.72 5.57
C THR A 136 0.19 26.21 4.15
N GLY A 137 0.72 24.99 4.01
CA GLY A 137 0.85 24.34 2.69
C GLY A 137 2.03 24.83 1.85
N ARG A 138 3.09 25.33 2.50
CA ARG A 138 4.35 25.67 1.85
C ARG A 138 5.03 24.38 1.39
N LYS A 139 5.37 24.30 0.10
CA LYS A 139 6.07 23.15 -0.51
C LYS A 139 7.60 23.32 -0.52
N GLY A 140 8.10 24.45 -0.04
CA GLY A 140 9.54 24.67 0.14
C GLY A 140 10.04 23.98 1.40
N ALA A 141 11.23 23.38 1.34
CA ALA A 141 11.93 22.89 2.51
C ALA A 141 12.10 24.05 3.51
N SER A 142 11.98 23.76 4.82
CA SER A 142 12.33 24.73 5.85
C SER A 142 13.78 25.14 5.66
N VAL A 143 14.03 26.43 5.45
CA VAL A 143 15.37 27.01 5.57
C VAL A 143 15.70 27.03 7.07
N GLY A 144 16.29 25.93 7.54
CA GLY A 144 16.69 25.73 8.91
C GLY A 144 17.98 24.92 8.94
N VAL A 145 18.81 25.18 9.93
CA VAL A 145 20.06 24.43 10.14
C VAL A 145 19.70 22.99 10.45
N LYS A 146 20.00 22.07 9.53
CA LYS A 146 20.05 20.65 9.85
C LYS A 146 21.23 20.43 10.77
N LYS A 147 21.00 20.45 12.08
CA LYS A 147 22.00 19.95 13.04
C LYS A 147 22.10 18.46 12.79
N GLY A 148 23.18 18.03 12.12
CA GLY A 148 23.46 16.62 11.91
C GLY A 148 23.38 15.91 13.25
N GLY A 149 22.48 14.93 13.35
CA GLY A 149 22.42 14.06 14.52
C GLY A 149 23.81 13.50 14.74
N LYS A 150 24.33 13.63 15.97
CA LYS A 150 25.57 12.95 16.36
C LYS A 150 25.42 11.47 16.01
N VAL A 151 26.23 11.01 15.07
CA VAL A 151 26.44 9.58 14.87
C VAL A 151 27.12 9.10 16.14
N LEU A 152 26.40 8.34 16.96
CA LEU A 152 26.99 7.60 18.07
C LEU A 152 28.01 6.64 17.46
N PRO A 153 29.30 6.67 17.86
CA PRO A 153 30.24 5.67 17.42
C PRO A 153 29.80 4.31 17.96
N ALA A 154 29.64 3.35 17.05
CA ALA A 154 29.49 1.96 17.39
C ALA A 154 30.77 1.48 18.10
N GLY A 155 30.61 0.82 19.25
CA GLY A 155 31.69 0.06 19.89
C GLY A 155 32.32 0.75 21.10
N ALA A 156 31.74 0.50 22.27
CA ALA A 156 32.49 0.48 23.52
C ALA A 156 31.85 -0.60 24.41
N ALA A 157 32.26 -1.85 24.19
CA ALA A 157 32.12 -2.88 25.21
C ALA A 157 33.15 -2.59 26.31
N PRO A 158 32.76 -2.51 27.59
CA PRO A 158 33.72 -2.55 28.68
C PRO A 158 34.01 -4.01 29.05
N ALA A 159 35.31 -4.30 29.13
CA ALA A 159 35.91 -5.56 29.47
C ALA A 159 35.69 -5.96 30.95
N ALA A 160 35.54 -7.26 31.14
CA ALA A 160 35.97 -8.13 32.25
C ALA A 160 36.23 -7.56 33.65
N ALA A 161 35.52 -8.13 34.63
CA ALA A 161 36.00 -8.35 36.00
C ALA A 161 35.63 -9.78 36.49
N ALA A 162 36.65 -10.66 36.50
CA ALA A 162 36.94 -11.80 37.39
C ALA A 162 35.94 -12.97 37.65
N PRO A 163 36.46 -14.18 38.03
CA PRO A 163 35.94 -15.48 37.60
C PRO A 163 35.24 -16.29 38.70
N ALA A 164 34.42 -17.27 38.29
CA ALA A 164 34.09 -18.45 39.08
C ALA A 164 34.03 -19.67 38.16
N ALA A 165 34.61 -20.77 38.63
CA ALA A 165 34.91 -22.01 37.93
C ALA A 165 33.65 -22.76 37.45
N ASP A 166 33.74 -23.39 36.27
CA ASP A 166 33.47 -24.83 36.12
C ASP A 166 34.06 -25.36 34.80
N ALA A 167 34.52 -26.61 34.84
CA ALA A 167 35.30 -27.28 33.81
C ALA A 167 34.43 -27.86 32.69
N GLY A 168 34.95 -27.91 31.45
CA GLY A 168 34.43 -28.86 30.46
C GLY A 168 34.56 -28.48 28.98
N ALA A 169 35.60 -29.05 28.34
CA ALA A 169 35.64 -29.55 26.96
C ALA A 169 35.59 -28.58 25.75
N ALA A 170 36.67 -28.67 24.95
CA ALA A 170 36.83 -28.30 23.54
C ALA A 170 35.98 -29.22 22.60
N PRO A 171 35.93 -29.08 21.24
CA PRO A 171 36.82 -28.29 20.38
C PRO A 171 36.21 -27.55 19.15
N ALA A 172 37.09 -26.70 18.58
CA ALA A 172 37.33 -26.32 17.18
C ALA A 172 36.27 -26.56 16.08
N ALA A 173 36.04 -25.55 15.23
CA ALA A 173 36.56 -25.51 13.84
C ALA A 173 35.88 -24.45 12.95
N GLY A 174 36.71 -23.71 12.19
CA GLY A 174 36.44 -23.15 10.85
C GLY A 174 35.38 -22.03 10.74
N GLY A 175 35.47 -21.06 9.85
CA GLY A 175 36.41 -20.79 8.77
C GLY A 175 35.86 -19.55 8.04
N ALA A 176 36.75 -18.66 7.63
CA ALA A 176 36.40 -17.44 6.92
C ALA A 176 35.85 -17.73 5.50
N ALA A 177 34.89 -16.92 5.04
CA ALA A 177 34.99 -16.13 3.78
C ALA A 177 33.62 -15.81 3.16
N ALA A 178 33.36 -14.51 2.94
CA ALA A 178 32.58 -13.92 1.84
C ALA A 178 32.63 -12.39 2.06
N LYS A 179 32.87 -11.47 1.11
CA LYS A 179 33.05 -11.44 -0.36
C LYS A 179 33.32 -9.94 -0.69
N PRO A 180 34.14 -9.55 -1.68
CA PRO A 180 34.24 -8.13 -2.07
C PRO A 180 33.31 -7.74 -3.23
N ALA A 181 32.88 -6.47 -3.18
CA ALA A 181 32.68 -5.45 -4.24
C ALA A 181 32.39 -5.91 -5.70
N ALA A 182 31.34 -5.50 -6.42
CA ALA A 182 30.77 -4.18 -6.77
C ALA A 182 31.03 -3.80 -8.24
N ALA A 183 29.95 -3.78 -9.05
CA ALA A 183 29.61 -2.88 -10.18
C ALA A 183 30.55 -2.89 -11.44
N PRO A 184 30.16 -2.33 -12.62
CA PRO A 184 29.07 -1.36 -12.88
C PRO A 184 28.24 -1.53 -14.18
N ALA A 185 27.31 -0.59 -14.34
CA ALA A 185 26.28 -0.45 -15.37
C ALA A 185 26.77 0.11 -16.73
N ALA A 186 26.00 -0.16 -17.80
CA ALA A 186 26.14 0.45 -19.13
C ALA A 186 24.83 1.11 -19.59
N LYS A 187 24.94 2.33 -20.14
CA LYS A 187 23.90 3.17 -20.78
C LYS A 187 23.64 2.71 -22.23
N PRO A 188 22.52 3.10 -22.86
CA PRO A 188 22.49 3.33 -24.30
C PRO A 188 22.25 4.80 -24.69
N ALA A 189 22.85 5.18 -25.82
CA ALA A 189 22.94 6.51 -26.39
C ALA A 189 21.83 6.82 -27.41
N ALA A 190 21.77 8.09 -27.83
CA ALA A 190 20.75 8.73 -28.65
C ALA A 190 20.90 8.53 -30.19
N ALA A 191 19.79 8.83 -30.88
CA ALA A 191 19.40 8.84 -32.30
C ALA A 191 20.43 9.19 -33.41
N PRO A 192 20.05 8.96 -34.70
CA PRO A 192 19.58 10.12 -35.50
C PRO A 192 18.40 9.85 -36.46
N ALA A 193 17.93 10.94 -37.06
CA ALA A 193 16.68 11.14 -37.80
C ALA A 193 16.67 10.67 -39.27
N ALA A 194 15.47 10.36 -39.78
CA ALA A 194 15.13 10.39 -41.22
C ALA A 194 13.63 10.71 -41.45
N LYS A 195 13.34 11.80 -42.17
CA LYS A 195 12.12 12.07 -42.97
C LYS A 195 12.51 11.81 -44.45
N PRO A 196 11.63 11.44 -45.42
CA PRO A 196 10.39 12.17 -45.75
C PRO A 196 9.22 11.33 -46.37
N ALA A 197 8.05 11.94 -46.56
CA ALA A 197 7.20 11.89 -47.78
C ALA A 197 5.78 12.41 -47.48
N ALA A 198 5.33 13.38 -48.27
CA ALA A 198 4.00 13.97 -48.24
C ALA A 198 2.99 13.15 -49.08
N PRO A 199 1.70 13.11 -48.75
CA PRO A 199 0.67 12.72 -49.71
C PRO A 199 0.04 13.94 -50.39
N ALA A 200 -0.03 13.86 -51.73
CA ALA A 200 -0.59 14.86 -52.62
C ALA A 200 -2.13 14.91 -52.57
N LYS A 201 -2.67 16.10 -52.84
CA LYS A 201 -4.08 16.36 -53.14
C LYS A 201 -4.55 15.56 -54.37
N LYS A 202 -5.70 14.90 -54.26
CA LYS A 202 -6.80 14.99 -55.21
C LYS A 202 -8.10 14.60 -54.51
#